data_AF-A0A1Z8RLZ6-F1
#
_entry.id   AF-A0A1Z8RLZ6-F1
#
_cell.length_a   1.000
_cell.length_b   1.000
_cell.length_c   1.000
_cell.angle_alpha   90.00
_cell.angle_beta   90.00
_cell.angle_gamma   90.00
#
_symmetry.space_group_name_H-M   'P 1'
#
loop_
_entity.id
_entity.type
_entity.pdbx_description
1 polymer ?
#
loop_
_entity_poly.entity_id
_entity_poly.type
_entity_poly.pdbx_seq_one_letter_code
_entity_poly.pdbx_strand_id
1 'polypeptide(L)' 'MGILIFTLVASLLGGSLTWLVIGDKFPLDDDIKLPAATHVLIYSGTLVIPVFLVVFFGLG' A
#
# COMPACT_ATOMS: atom_id res chain seq x y z
N MET A 1 -18.91 -5.03 -9.59
CA MET A 1 -18.61 -4.06 -8.50
C MET A 1 -17.83 -4.68 -7.34
N GLY A 2 -18.14 -5.91 -6.90
CA GLY A 2 -17.43 -6.56 -5.78
C GLY A 2 -15.90 -6.69 -5.96
N ILE A 3 -15.44 -7.01 -7.17
CA ILE A 3 -14.00 -7.15 -7.46
C ILE A 3 -13.25 -5.82 -7.31
N LEU A 4 -13.88 -4.68 -7.65
CA LEU A 4 -13.28 -3.35 -7.49
C LEU A 4 -13.13 -2.98 -5.99
N ILE A 5 -14.13 -3.32 -5.18
CA ILE A 5 -14.06 -3.15 -3.72
C ILE A 5 -12.96 -4.06 -3.15
N PHE A 6 -12.87 -5.30 -3.63
CA PHE A 6 -11.82 -6.23 -3.23
C PHE A 6 -10.42 -5.69 -3.56
N THR A 7 -10.20 -5.13 -4.75
CA THR A 7 -8.91 -4.50 -5.10
C THR A 7 -8.56 -3.34 -4.18
N LEU A 8 -9.54 -2.51 -3.81
CA LEU A 8 -9.32 -1.38 -2.91
C LEU A 8 -8.93 -1.85 -1.50
N VAL A 9 -9.66 -2.81 -0.96
CA VAL A 9 -9.38 -3.40 0.37
C VAL A 9 -8.03 -4.13 0.36
N ALA A 10 -7.72 -4.90 -0.69
CA ALA A 10 -6.45 -5.59 -0.83
C ALA A 10 -5.26 -4.62 -0.93
N SER A 11 -5.44 -3.47 -1.59
CA SER A 11 -4.40 -2.43 -1.69
C SER A 11 -4.13 -1.74 -0.35
N LEU A 12 -5.19 -1.46 0.43
CA LEU A 12 -5.07 -0.90 1.78
C LEU A 12 -4.39 -1.87 2.75
N LEU A 13 -4.79 -3.14 2.72
CA LEU A 13 -4.16 -4.18 3.54
C LEU A 13 -2.70 -4.40 3.13
N GLY A 14 -2.42 -4.48 1.82
CA GLY A 14 -1.06 -4.60 1.30
C GLY A 14 -0.18 -3.41 1.67
N GLY A 15 -0.71 -2.19 1.57
CA GLY A 15 0.00 -0.97 1.93
C GLY A 15 0.30 -0.89 3.42
N SER A 16 -0.65 -1.31 4.26
CA SER A 16 -0.46 -1.40 5.72
C SER A 16 0.60 -2.44 6.10
N LEU A 17 0.58 -3.62 5.46
CA LEU A 17 1.59 -4.67 5.67
C LEU A 17 2.98 -4.23 5.19
N THR A 18 3.05 -3.56 4.03
CA THR A 18 4.32 -3.03 3.49
C THR A 18 4.91 -1.98 4.43
N TRP A 19 4.07 -1.10 4.98
CA TRP A 19 4.50 -0.14 5.99
C TRP A 19 4.93 -0.83 7.30
N LEU A 20 4.25 -1.88 7.74
CA LEU A 20 4.64 -2.61 8.95
C LEU A 20 6.00 -3.32 8.80
N VAL A 21 6.30 -3.85 7.60
CA VAL A 21 7.54 -4.60 7.34
C VAL A 21 8.74 -3.68 7.02
N ILE A 22 8.50 -2.59 6.31
CA ILE A 22 9.57 -1.72 5.75
C ILE A 22 9.56 -0.33 6.38
N GLY A 23 8.44 0.13 6.92
CA GLY A 23 8.29 1.48 7.46
C GLY A 23 9.21 1.79 8.65
N ASP A 24 9.55 0.79 9.47
CA ASP A 24 10.54 0.95 10.56
C ASP A 24 11.98 1.04 10.05
N LYS A 25 12.25 0.52 8.84
CA LYS A 25 13.53 0.69 8.12
C LYS A 25 13.59 1.98 7.31
N PHE A 26 12.48 2.71 7.20
CA PHE A 26 12.39 3.99 6.51
C PHE A 26 12.37 5.13 7.54
N PRO A 27 13.56 5.47 8.04
CA PRO A 27 13.94 6.87 8.06
C PRO A 27 15.33 7.00 7.44
N LEU A 28 15.39 7.49 6.20
CA LEU A 28 16.59 8.11 5.65
C LEU A 28 16.74 9.46 6.35
N ASP A 29 17.36 9.49 7.54
CA ASP A 29 17.97 10.67 8.20
C ASP A 29 17.29 12.04 7.96
N ASP A 30 15.96 12.11 7.97
CA ASP A 30 15.23 13.36 7.75
C ASP A 30 14.65 13.84 9.07
N ASP A 31 14.96 15.10 9.42
CA ASP A 31 14.53 15.77 10.66
C ASP A 31 13.00 15.87 10.80
N ILE A 32 12.25 15.59 9.72
CA ILE A 32 10.79 15.62 9.67
C ILE A 32 10.22 14.20 9.65
N LYS A 33 9.92 13.68 10.85
CA LYS A 33 9.22 12.40 11.01
C LYS A 33 7.74 12.55 10.60
N LEU A 34 7.41 12.13 9.37
CA LEU A 34 6.03 12.16 8.88
C LEU A 34 5.13 11.22 9.72
N PRO A 35 3.85 11.57 9.92
CA PRO A 35 2.91 10.70 10.62
C PRO A 35 2.79 9.33 9.92
N ALA A 36 2.68 8.26 10.72
CA ALA A 36 2.49 6.89 10.22
C ALA A 36 1.35 6.78 9.20
N ALA A 37 0.25 7.51 9.42
CA ALA A 37 -0.89 7.55 8.50
C ALA A 37 -0.52 8.03 7.09
N THR A 38 0.41 8.99 6.98
CA THR A 38 0.87 9.51 5.68
C THR A 38 1.67 8.47 4.93
N HIS A 39 2.55 7.73 5.62
CA HIS A 39 3.29 6.63 5.00
C HIS A 39 2.35 5.52 4.53
N VAL A 40 1.39 5.10 5.36
CA VAL A 40 0.41 4.08 4.99
C VAL A 40 -0.42 4.51 3.77
N LEU A 41 -0.81 5.79 3.70
CA LEU A 41 -1.51 6.34 2.53
C LEU A 41 -0.65 6.27 1.26
N ILE A 42 0.63 6.64 1.34
CA ILE A 42 1.55 6.59 0.20
C ILE A 42 1.74 5.16 -0.27
N TYR A 43 2.08 4.23 0.64
CA TYR A 43 2.28 2.83 0.29
C TYR A 43 1.01 2.18 -0.26
N SER A 44 -0.14 2.45 0.36
CA SER A 44 -1.43 1.94 -0.12
C SER A 44 -1.77 2.49 -1.50
N GLY A 45 -1.56 3.79 -1.74
CA GLY A 45 -1.77 4.42 -3.04
C GLY A 45 -0.88 3.85 -4.14
N THR A 46 0.40 3.62 -3.83
CA THR A 46 1.34 2.97 -4.76
C THR A 46 0.93 1.53 -5.08
N LEU A 47 0.31 0.81 -4.12
CA LEU A 47 -0.13 -0.56 -4.30
C LEU A 47 -1.44 -0.72 -5.06
N VAL A 48 -2.23 0.35 -5.27
CA VAL A 48 -3.50 0.27 -6.02
C VAL A 48 -3.31 -0.25 -7.44
N ILE A 49 -2.34 0.30 -8.17
CA ILE A 49 -2.06 -0.08 -9.56
C ILE A 49 -1.58 -1.55 -9.67
N PRO A 50 -0.53 -1.99 -8.94
CA PRO A 50 -0.06 -3.37 -9.03
C PRO A 50 -1.10 -4.37 -8.51
N VAL A 51 -1.85 -4.07 -7.45
CA VAL A 51 -2.92 -4.95 -6.97
C VAL A 51 -4.05 -5.04 -7.99
N PHE A 52 -4.43 -3.93 -8.63
CA PHE A 52 -5.40 -3.95 -9.71
C PHE A 52 -4.93 -4.83 -10.88
N LEU A 53 -3.69 -4.67 -11.33
CA LEU A 53 -3.12 -5.49 -12.41
C LEU A 53 -3.07 -6.97 -12.05
N VAL A 54 -2.65 -7.32 -10.83
CA VAL A 54 -2.61 -8.71 -10.36
C VAL A 54 -4.01 -9.32 -10.31
N VAL A 55 -4.99 -8.61 -9.77
CA VAL A 55 -6.36 -9.13 -9.61
C VAL A 55 -7.07 -9.29 -10.96
N PHE A 56 -6.88 -8.36 -11.89
CA PHE A 56 -7.61 -8.38 -13.17
C PHE A 56 -6.88 -9.08 -14.31
N PHE A 57 -5.55 -9.12 -14.29
CA PHE A 57 -4.73 -9.67 -15.39
C PHE A 57 -3.77 -10.78 -14.95
N GLY A 58 -3.46 -10.90 -13.65
CA GLY A 58 -2.58 -11.95 -13.11
C GLY A 58 -3.30 -13.24 -12.71
N LEU A 59 -4.62 -13.21 -12.56
CA LEU A 59 -5.48 -14.37 -12.22
C LEU A 59 -6.07 -15.06 -13.46
N GLY A 60 -5.39 -14.95 -14.62
CA GLY A 60 -5.78 -15.55 -15.90
C GLY A 60 -5.19 -16.93 -16.13
#